data_AF-A0A2G9QKL4-F1
#
_entry.id   AF-A0A2G9QKL4-F1
#
_cell.length_a   1.000
_cell.length_b   1.000
_cell.length_c   1.000
_cell.angle_alpha   90.00
_cell.angle_beta   90.00
_cell.angle_gamma   90.00
#
_symmetry.space_group_name_H-M   'P 1'
#
loop_
_entity.id
_entity.type
_entity.pdbx_description
1 polymer ?
#
loop_
_entity_poly.entity_id
_entity_poly.type
_entity_poly.pdbx_seq_one_letter_code
_entity_poly.pdbx_strand_id
1 'polypeptide(L)'
;FYFLSNDELLEILAQTRNPQAVQPHLRKCFDAIARLEFATAPSDGDQEKVFTNDILAMLSPEGERVSLGKGLKARGNVEDWLGKVEEAMFSSLRRLSKAAIADYQNKSRVEWVVAGHPSQVVLTISQLMWCRDLTHCLEGDGEENLSSVAEFEKDNFERLNALAGLVRGQLPALHRNIITALITIDVHARDIVSDLVKEQVIPPFVINA
;
A
#
# COMPACT_ATOMS: atom_id res chain seq x y z
N PHE A 1 -1.91 23.41 -5.73
CA PHE A 1 -2.67 23.56 -4.47
C PHE A 1 -4.15 23.88 -4.67
N TYR A 2 -4.83 23.28 -5.67
CA TYR A 2 -6.26 23.57 -5.91
C TYR A 2 -7.22 23.02 -4.84
N PHE A 3 -6.72 22.24 -3.88
CA PHE A 3 -7.50 21.64 -2.80
C PHE A 3 -7.43 22.43 -1.47
N LEU A 4 -6.58 23.46 -1.39
CA LEU A 4 -6.52 24.35 -0.24
C LEU A 4 -7.33 25.61 -0.54
N SER A 5 -7.97 26.18 0.50
CA SER A 5 -8.55 27.51 0.37
C SER A 5 -7.45 28.57 0.24
N ASN A 6 -7.80 29.77 -0.24
CA ASN A 6 -6.86 30.89 -0.29
C ASN A 6 -6.27 31.22 1.08
N ASP A 7 -7.09 31.16 2.14
CA ASP A 7 -6.67 31.45 3.51
C ASP A 7 -5.65 30.41 4.01
N GLU A 8 -5.87 29.13 3.70
CA GLU A 8 -4.95 28.04 4.05
C GLU A 8 -3.62 28.16 3.30
N LEU A 9 -3.68 28.52 2.01
CA LEU A 9 -2.47 28.75 1.23
C LEU A 9 -1.69 29.94 1.80
N LEU A 10 -2.36 31.03 2.16
CA LEU A 10 -1.75 32.19 2.80
C LEU A 10 -1.14 31.84 4.16
N GLU A 11 -1.78 30.98 4.96
CA GLU A 11 -1.27 30.51 6.25
C GLU A 11 0.06 29.75 6.08
N ILE A 12 0.12 28.84 5.11
CA ILE A 12 1.35 28.10 4.79
C ILE A 12 2.45 29.05 4.31
N LEU A 13 2.12 29.98 3.41
CA LEU A 13 3.07 30.93 2.83
C LEU A 13 3.56 31.96 3.86
N ALA A 14 2.73 32.33 4.84
CA ALA A 14 3.13 33.20 5.95
C ALA A 14 4.19 32.54 6.85
N GLN A 15 4.20 31.20 6.91
CA GLN A 15 5.09 30.41 7.76
C GLN A 15 6.22 29.72 6.97
N THR A 16 6.75 30.36 5.92
CA THR A 16 7.82 29.80 5.06
C THR A 16 9.06 29.26 5.77
N ARG A 17 9.35 29.72 7.01
CA ARG A 17 10.48 29.26 7.81
C ARG A 17 10.17 28.04 8.70
N ASN A 18 8.90 27.70 8.87
CA ASN A 18 8.45 26.58 9.69
C ASN A 18 7.80 25.51 8.81
N PRO A 19 8.53 24.46 8.39
CA PRO A 19 7.97 23.43 7.53
C PRO A 19 6.87 22.60 8.21
N GLN A 20 6.75 22.64 9.55
CA GLN A 20 5.65 21.98 10.26
C GLN A 20 4.29 22.64 10.00
N ALA A 21 4.26 23.90 9.54
CA ALA A 21 3.02 24.61 9.25
C ALA A 21 2.15 23.92 8.19
N VAL A 22 2.74 23.07 7.33
CA VAL A 22 1.98 22.32 6.33
C VAL A 22 1.11 21.21 6.91
N GLN A 23 1.47 20.69 8.10
CA GLN A 23 0.96 19.42 8.62
C GLN A 23 -0.58 19.35 8.69
N PRO A 24 -1.30 20.40 9.13
CA PRO A 24 -2.77 20.38 9.18
C PRO A 24 -3.42 20.27 7.79
N HIS A 25 -2.73 20.69 6.74
CA HIS A 25 -3.25 20.79 5.38
C HIS A 25 -2.90 19.58 4.51
N LEU A 26 -1.98 18.71 4.94
CA LEU A 26 -1.51 17.56 4.14
C LEU A 26 -2.64 16.63 3.71
N ARG A 27 -3.64 16.41 4.56
CA ARG A 27 -4.82 15.56 4.26
C ARG A 27 -5.71 16.12 3.16
N LYS A 28 -5.58 17.41 2.82
CA LYS A 28 -6.27 18.03 1.67
C LYS A 28 -5.41 17.98 0.42
N CYS A 29 -4.09 17.92 0.58
CA CYS A 29 -3.15 17.85 -0.55
C CYS A 29 -2.93 16.41 -1.04
N PHE A 30 -3.04 15.43 -0.14
CA PHE A 30 -2.77 14.02 -0.40
C PHE A 30 -3.84 13.15 0.26
N ASP A 31 -4.33 12.14 -0.45
CA ASP A 31 -5.35 11.24 0.07
C ASP A 31 -4.87 10.40 1.26
N ALA A 32 -3.61 9.96 1.25
CA ALA A 32 -3.07 8.99 2.22
C ALA A 32 -1.83 9.47 2.99
N ILE A 33 -1.46 10.77 2.89
CA ILE A 33 -0.41 11.37 3.73
C ILE A 33 -1.08 12.25 4.79
N ALA A 34 -1.21 11.71 6.00
CA ALA A 34 -1.73 12.48 7.12
C ALA A 34 -0.68 13.40 7.72
N ARG A 35 0.58 12.96 7.80
CA ARG A 35 1.70 13.71 8.37
C ARG A 35 3.01 13.38 7.69
N LEU A 36 3.96 14.30 7.76
CA LEU A 36 5.36 14.05 7.44
C LEU A 36 6.17 13.92 8.73
N GLU A 37 7.10 12.97 8.77
CA GLU A 37 8.07 12.84 9.84
C GLU A 37 9.29 13.68 9.51
N PHE A 38 9.59 14.66 10.37
CA PHE A 38 10.79 15.47 10.26
C PHE A 38 11.83 15.00 11.25
N ALA A 39 13.11 15.06 10.86
CA ALA A 39 14.20 14.75 11.78
C ALA A 39 14.24 15.77 12.92
N THR A 40 14.81 15.38 14.05
CA THR A 40 15.02 16.26 15.20
C THR A 40 16.50 16.58 15.33
N ALA A 41 16.80 17.83 15.68
CA ALA A 41 18.14 18.21 16.06
C ALA A 41 18.49 17.57 17.42
N PRO A 42 19.74 17.15 17.64
CA PRO A 42 20.17 16.68 18.95
C PRO A 42 19.97 17.79 19.99
N SER A 43 19.23 17.49 21.06
CA SER A 43 19.04 18.36 22.21
C SER A 43 19.58 17.68 23.47
N ASP A 44 20.53 18.32 24.15
CA ASP A 44 20.99 17.86 25.46
C ASP A 44 19.97 18.29 26.55
N GLY A 45 19.10 17.35 26.98
CA GLY A 45 18.18 17.52 28.11
C GLY A 45 16.68 17.58 27.76
N ASP A 46 15.84 17.94 28.75
CA ASP A 46 14.37 18.09 28.66
C ASP A 46 13.90 19.33 27.85
N GLN A 47 14.67 19.74 26.84
CA GLN A 47 14.29 20.85 25.96
C GLN A 47 13.28 20.42 24.90
N GLU A 48 12.48 21.39 24.43
CA GLU A 48 11.47 21.21 23.41
C GLU A 48 12.09 20.67 22.10
N LYS A 49 11.44 19.68 21.47
CA LYS A 49 11.96 19.03 20.25
C LYS A 49 12.11 20.03 19.12
N VAL A 50 13.35 20.35 18.76
CA VAL A 50 13.65 21.18 17.58
C VAL A 50 13.67 20.29 16.34
N PHE A 51 12.75 20.51 15.41
CA PHE A 51 12.72 19.81 14.14
C PHE A 51 13.69 20.44 13.14
N THR A 52 14.39 19.62 12.37
CA THR A 52 15.15 20.06 11.20
C THR A 52 14.24 20.08 9.97
N ASN A 53 14.78 20.55 8.84
CA ASN A 53 14.08 20.53 7.57
C ASN A 53 14.15 19.16 6.87
N ASP A 54 14.83 18.15 7.44
CA ASP A 54 14.97 16.84 6.82
C ASP A 54 13.68 16.04 7.00
N ILE A 55 13.12 15.56 5.89
CA ILE A 55 11.90 14.74 5.87
C ILE A 55 12.32 13.27 5.78
N LEU A 56 11.89 12.47 6.76
CA LEU A 56 12.27 11.07 6.91
C LEU A 56 11.24 10.10 6.33
N ALA A 57 9.97 10.37 6.59
CA ALA A 57 8.87 9.44 6.27
C ALA A 57 7.55 10.18 6.06
N MET A 58 6.61 9.51 5.41
CA MET A 58 5.20 9.86 5.41
C MET A 58 4.45 8.93 6.38
N LEU A 59 3.43 9.47 7.04
CA LEU A 59 2.53 8.73 7.91
C LEU A 59 1.10 8.78 7.38
N SER A 60 0.45 7.62 7.32
CA SER A 60 -0.96 7.51 6.95
C SER A 60 -1.89 7.90 8.11
N PRO A 61 -3.20 8.13 7.85
CA PRO A 61 -4.20 8.32 8.90
C PRO A 61 -4.29 7.16 9.90
N GLU A 62 -4.00 5.94 9.44
CA GLU A 62 -3.99 4.69 10.23
C GLU A 62 -2.70 4.51 11.04
N GLY A 63 -1.74 5.44 10.91
CA GLY A 63 -0.45 5.39 11.59
C GLY A 63 0.60 4.52 10.88
N GLU A 64 0.37 4.14 9.63
CA GLU A 64 1.37 3.45 8.83
C GLU A 64 2.51 4.41 8.46
N ARG A 65 3.76 3.99 8.68
CA ARG A 65 4.95 4.79 8.39
C ARG A 65 5.69 4.25 7.17
N VAL A 66 5.87 5.09 6.16
CA VAL A 66 6.66 4.77 4.97
C VAL A 66 7.84 5.71 4.82
N SER A 67 9.06 5.17 4.85
CA SER A 67 10.30 5.93 4.68
C SER A 67 10.43 6.50 3.26
N LEU A 68 10.76 7.79 3.16
CA LEU A 68 10.92 8.52 1.88
C LEU A 68 12.35 8.51 1.33
N GLY A 69 13.28 7.85 2.03
CA GLY A 69 14.67 7.72 1.61
C GLY A 69 15.57 8.78 2.27
N LYS A 70 16.72 9.08 1.64
CA LYS A 70 17.71 10.02 2.17
C LYS A 70 17.71 11.32 1.36
N GLY A 71 17.94 12.43 2.04
CA GLY A 71 18.23 13.72 1.41
C GLY A 71 17.02 14.57 1.02
N LEU A 72 15.80 14.14 1.36
CA LEU A 72 14.59 14.94 1.16
C LEU A 72 14.52 16.04 2.23
N LYS A 73 14.38 17.31 1.80
CA LYS A 73 14.37 18.46 2.71
C LYS A 73 13.27 19.46 2.34
N ALA A 74 12.56 19.98 3.35
CA ALA A 74 11.65 21.10 3.23
C ALA A 74 12.43 22.43 3.17
N ARG A 75 12.97 22.77 2.00
CA ARG A 75 13.72 24.01 1.78
C ARG A 75 13.23 24.73 0.53
N GLY A 76 13.04 26.04 0.66
CA GLY A 76 12.57 26.88 -0.44
C GLY A 76 11.06 26.93 -0.52
N ASN A 77 10.53 27.08 -1.73
CA ASN A 77 9.09 27.16 -1.98
C ASN A 77 8.39 25.88 -1.53
N VAL A 78 7.23 26.03 -0.87
CA VAL A 78 6.43 24.91 -0.35
C VAL A 78 5.95 23.97 -1.45
N GLU A 79 5.61 24.53 -2.60
CA GLU A 79 5.17 23.75 -3.74
C GLU A 79 6.28 22.84 -4.26
N ASP A 80 7.50 23.37 -4.36
CA ASP A 80 8.64 22.64 -4.91
C ASP A 80 9.02 21.46 -4.02
N TRP A 81 9.08 21.65 -2.70
CA TRP A 81 9.48 20.54 -1.82
C TRP A 81 8.34 19.57 -1.55
N LEU A 82 7.07 19.98 -1.61
CA LEU A 82 5.95 19.03 -1.60
C LEU A 82 5.89 18.21 -2.90
N GLY A 83 6.23 18.78 -4.05
CA GLY A 83 6.43 18.01 -5.29
C GLY A 83 7.53 16.95 -5.13
N LYS A 84 8.64 17.28 -4.46
CA LYS A 84 9.68 16.30 -4.14
C LYS A 84 9.23 15.23 -3.16
N VAL A 85 8.34 15.55 -2.22
CA VAL A 85 7.70 14.56 -1.32
C VAL A 85 6.87 13.58 -2.14
N GLU A 86 6.09 14.08 -3.10
CA GLU A 86 5.30 13.24 -4.02
C GLU A 86 6.18 12.33 -4.87
N GLU A 87 7.23 12.86 -5.50
CA GLU A 87 8.21 12.07 -6.27
C GLU A 87 8.85 10.98 -5.40
N ALA A 88 9.24 11.32 -4.17
CA ALA A 88 9.82 10.40 -3.22
C ALA A 88 8.82 9.32 -2.76
N MET A 89 7.54 9.68 -2.60
CA MET A 89 6.45 8.75 -2.32
C MET A 89 6.33 7.72 -3.45
N PHE A 90 6.22 8.16 -4.70
CA PHE A 90 6.14 7.26 -5.87
C PHE A 90 7.34 6.33 -5.96
N SER A 91 8.55 6.87 -5.83
CA SER A 91 9.80 6.09 -5.87
C SER A 91 9.85 5.04 -4.75
N SER A 92 9.46 5.44 -3.53
CA SER A 92 9.47 4.57 -2.35
C SER A 92 8.46 3.44 -2.48
N LEU A 93 7.21 3.74 -2.86
CA LEU A 93 6.17 2.73 -3.08
C LEU A 93 6.55 1.78 -4.21
N ARG A 94 7.07 2.29 -5.33
CA ARG A 94 7.54 1.44 -6.44
C ARG A 94 8.63 0.46 -6.00
N ARG A 95 9.59 0.92 -5.20
CA ARG A 95 10.66 0.07 -4.64
C ARG A 95 10.09 -0.98 -3.70
N LEU A 96 9.17 -0.58 -2.81
CA LEU A 96 8.53 -1.49 -1.85
C LEU A 96 7.65 -2.53 -2.55
N SER A 97 6.95 -2.16 -3.62
CA SER A 97 6.19 -3.10 -4.46
C SER A 97 7.07 -4.15 -5.12
N LYS A 98 8.24 -3.76 -5.65
CA LYS A 98 9.21 -4.73 -6.19
C LYS A 98 9.71 -5.70 -5.12
N ALA A 99 10.01 -5.19 -3.93
CA ALA A 99 10.43 -6.03 -2.81
C ALA A 99 9.32 -6.99 -2.39
N ALA A 100 8.07 -6.50 -2.31
CA ALA A 100 6.91 -7.32 -1.96
C ALA A 100 6.64 -8.43 -3.00
N ILE A 101 6.80 -8.15 -4.30
CA ILE A 101 6.72 -9.18 -5.36
C ILE A 101 7.78 -10.26 -5.18
N ALA A 102 9.04 -9.86 -4.94
CA ALA A 102 10.13 -10.80 -4.72
C ALA A 102 9.89 -11.67 -3.47
N ASP A 103 9.42 -11.07 -2.39
CA ASP A 103 9.08 -11.78 -1.16
C ASP A 103 7.90 -12.75 -1.37
N TYR A 104 6.91 -12.38 -2.18
CA TYR A 104 5.74 -13.20 -2.47
C TYR A 104 6.11 -14.55 -3.10
N GLN A 105 7.16 -14.58 -3.92
CA GLN A 105 7.63 -15.79 -4.58
C GLN A 105 8.33 -16.77 -3.64
N ASN A 106 8.85 -16.27 -2.51
CA ASN A 106 9.75 -17.02 -1.64
C ASN A 106 9.15 -17.32 -0.26
N LYS A 107 7.99 -16.75 0.08
CA LYS A 107 7.33 -16.89 1.38
C LYS A 107 5.93 -17.47 1.20
N SER A 108 5.45 -18.18 2.23
CA SER A 108 4.03 -18.51 2.26
C SER A 108 3.19 -17.24 2.32
N ARG A 109 1.93 -17.32 1.86
CA ARG A 109 1.01 -16.18 1.88
C ARG A 109 0.84 -15.59 3.28
N VAL A 110 0.73 -16.44 4.31
CA VAL A 110 0.57 -16.00 5.71
C VAL A 110 1.79 -15.23 6.19
N GLU A 111 3.00 -15.75 5.96
CA GLU A 111 4.25 -15.08 6.34
C GLU A 111 4.46 -13.78 5.56
N TRP A 112 4.09 -13.78 4.28
CA TRP A 112 4.24 -12.61 3.41
C TRP A 112 3.38 -11.43 3.86
N VAL A 113 2.11 -11.67 4.22
CA VAL A 113 1.20 -10.59 4.65
C VAL A 113 1.68 -9.93 5.95
N VAL A 114 2.41 -10.64 6.81
CA VAL A 114 2.97 -10.12 8.06
C VAL A 114 4.44 -9.72 7.96
N ALA A 115 5.03 -9.73 6.77
CA ALA A 115 6.44 -9.41 6.56
C ALA A 115 6.78 -7.90 6.73
N GLY A 116 5.78 -7.06 7.01
CA GLY A 116 5.96 -5.63 7.24
C GLY A 116 5.98 -4.78 5.97
N HIS A 117 5.39 -5.27 4.87
CA HIS A 117 5.14 -4.43 3.69
C HIS A 117 4.00 -3.43 3.96
N PRO A 118 4.02 -2.23 3.35
CA PRO A 118 2.93 -1.27 3.51
C PRO A 118 1.58 -1.83 3.05
N SER A 119 0.50 -1.45 3.73
CA SER A 119 -0.87 -1.90 3.50
C SER A 119 -1.24 -1.86 2.02
N GLN A 120 -1.12 -0.70 1.38
CA GLN A 120 -1.49 -0.55 -0.03
C GLN A 120 -0.65 -1.46 -0.95
N VAL A 121 0.63 -1.66 -0.62
CA VAL A 121 1.51 -2.57 -1.37
C VAL A 121 1.02 -4.00 -1.23
N VAL A 122 0.68 -4.45 -0.02
CA VAL A 122 0.12 -5.79 0.22
C VAL A 122 -1.16 -6.00 -0.58
N LEU A 123 -2.12 -5.07 -0.51
CA LEU A 123 -3.40 -5.20 -1.20
C LEU A 123 -3.23 -5.20 -2.72
N THR A 124 -2.38 -4.32 -3.27
CA THR A 124 -2.13 -4.24 -4.71
C THR A 124 -1.38 -5.46 -5.23
N ILE A 125 -0.31 -5.90 -4.55
CA ILE A 125 0.46 -7.07 -5.01
C ILE A 125 -0.35 -8.35 -4.86
N SER A 126 -1.20 -8.47 -3.84
CA SER A 126 -2.15 -9.58 -3.74
C SER A 126 -3.02 -9.72 -4.99
N GLN A 127 -3.69 -8.63 -5.38
CA GLN A 127 -4.58 -8.63 -6.54
C GLN A 127 -3.82 -8.87 -7.84
N LEU A 128 -2.60 -8.33 -7.96
CA LEU A 128 -1.72 -8.59 -9.11
C LEU A 128 -1.37 -10.07 -9.23
N MET A 129 -1.00 -10.72 -8.12
CA MET A 129 -0.67 -12.15 -8.11
C MET A 129 -1.89 -13.01 -8.39
N TRP A 130 -3.04 -12.69 -7.79
CA TRP A 130 -4.30 -13.38 -8.08
C TRP A 130 -4.68 -13.26 -9.56
N CYS A 131 -4.59 -12.06 -10.15
CA CYS A 131 -4.90 -11.84 -11.56
C CYS A 131 -3.97 -12.63 -12.48
N ARG A 132 -2.67 -12.65 -12.18
CA ARG A 132 -1.69 -13.47 -12.89
C ARG A 132 -2.02 -14.96 -12.79
N ASP A 133 -2.26 -15.46 -11.59
CA ASP A 133 -2.53 -16.88 -11.33
C ASP A 133 -3.82 -17.32 -12.05
N LEU A 134 -4.88 -16.52 -11.95
CA LEU A 134 -6.14 -16.79 -12.66
C LEU A 134 -5.96 -16.75 -14.18
N THR A 135 -5.18 -15.78 -14.69
CA THR A 135 -4.90 -15.69 -16.14
C THR A 135 -4.17 -16.94 -16.62
N HIS A 136 -3.17 -17.43 -15.87
CA HIS A 136 -2.50 -18.69 -16.19
C HIS A 136 -3.47 -19.89 -16.18
N CYS A 137 -4.41 -19.96 -15.24
CA CYS A 137 -5.43 -21.01 -15.24
C CYS A 137 -6.35 -20.98 -16.47
N LEU A 138 -6.41 -19.84 -17.18
CA LEU A 138 -7.24 -19.61 -18.36
C LEU A 138 -6.46 -19.73 -19.68
N GLU A 139 -5.14 -19.94 -19.65
CA GLU A 139 -4.28 -20.01 -20.84
C GLU A 139 -4.25 -21.39 -21.53
N GLY A 140 -4.75 -22.45 -20.89
CA GLY A 140 -4.81 -23.81 -21.46
C GLY A 140 -5.97 -24.01 -22.45
N ASP A 141 -6.16 -25.26 -22.88
CA ASP A 141 -7.19 -25.63 -23.85
C ASP A 141 -8.41 -26.27 -23.18
N GLY A 142 -9.59 -25.65 -23.35
CA GLY A 142 -10.90 -26.24 -23.04
C GLY A 142 -11.02 -26.88 -21.64
N GLU A 143 -10.97 -28.22 -21.59
CA GLU A 143 -11.14 -29.03 -20.37
C GLU A 143 -9.99 -28.85 -19.36
N GLU A 144 -8.79 -28.51 -19.84
CA GLU A 144 -7.65 -28.17 -18.96
C GLU A 144 -7.87 -26.84 -18.22
N ASN A 145 -8.57 -25.87 -18.83
CA ASN A 145 -8.91 -24.61 -18.16
C ASN A 145 -9.92 -24.83 -17.06
N LEU A 146 -10.98 -25.57 -17.34
CA LEU A 146 -12.05 -25.82 -16.36
C LEU A 146 -11.50 -26.53 -15.12
N SER A 147 -10.61 -27.50 -15.31
CA SER A 147 -9.93 -28.18 -14.19
C SER A 147 -8.97 -27.26 -13.45
N SER A 148 -8.17 -26.47 -14.16
CA SER A 148 -7.23 -25.51 -13.55
C SER A 148 -7.92 -24.42 -12.72
N VAL A 149 -9.02 -23.85 -13.23
CA VAL A 149 -9.81 -22.85 -12.51
C VAL A 149 -10.49 -23.46 -11.29
N ALA A 150 -10.96 -24.72 -11.37
CA ALA A 150 -11.53 -25.43 -10.23
C ALA A 150 -10.50 -25.80 -9.15
N GLU A 151 -9.25 -26.08 -9.53
CA GLU A 151 -8.15 -26.23 -8.57
C GLU A 151 -7.80 -24.88 -7.93
N PHE A 152 -7.70 -23.82 -8.73
CA PHE A 152 -7.47 -22.48 -8.22
C PHE A 152 -8.56 -22.00 -7.26
N GLU A 153 -9.82 -22.38 -7.48
CA GLU A 153 -10.92 -22.11 -6.53
C GLU A 153 -10.59 -22.67 -5.14
N LYS A 154 -10.14 -23.93 -5.08
CA LYS A 154 -9.76 -24.59 -3.81
C LYS A 154 -8.61 -23.85 -3.14
N ASP A 155 -7.59 -23.47 -3.90
CA ASP A 155 -6.48 -22.65 -3.39
C ASP A 155 -6.97 -21.33 -2.79
N ASN A 156 -7.93 -20.65 -3.43
CA ASN A 156 -8.51 -19.42 -2.91
C ASN A 156 -9.22 -19.66 -1.58
N PHE A 157 -10.00 -20.74 -1.45
CA PHE A 157 -10.62 -21.13 -0.18
C PHE A 157 -9.59 -21.40 0.92
N GLU A 158 -8.51 -22.14 0.62
CA GLU A 158 -7.46 -22.45 1.59
C GLU A 158 -6.72 -21.20 2.04
N ARG A 159 -6.33 -20.34 1.10
CA ARG A 159 -5.68 -19.04 1.39
C ARG A 159 -6.58 -18.16 2.27
N LEU A 160 -7.87 -18.07 1.95
CA LEU A 160 -8.83 -17.29 2.71
C LEU A 160 -9.00 -17.83 4.14
N ASN A 161 -9.11 -19.15 4.29
CA ASN A 161 -9.20 -19.80 5.60
C ASN A 161 -7.94 -19.57 6.45
N ALA A 162 -6.75 -19.59 5.83
CA ALA A 162 -5.49 -19.30 6.49
C ALA A 162 -5.44 -17.85 6.99
N LEU A 163 -5.84 -16.87 6.17
CA LEU A 163 -5.94 -15.47 6.59
C LEU A 163 -6.97 -15.27 7.70
N ALA A 164 -8.14 -15.91 7.60
CA ALA A 164 -9.15 -15.86 8.66
C ALA A 164 -8.65 -16.49 9.97
N GLY A 165 -7.85 -17.56 9.89
CA GLY A 165 -7.16 -18.14 11.03
C GLY A 165 -6.19 -17.16 11.68
N LEU A 166 -5.37 -16.47 10.87
CA LEU A 166 -4.40 -15.48 11.33
C LEU A 166 -5.06 -14.33 12.08
N VAL A 167 -6.18 -13.80 11.59
CA VAL A 167 -6.92 -12.71 12.26
C VAL A 167 -7.46 -13.12 13.63
N ARG A 168 -7.76 -14.40 13.88
CA ARG A 168 -8.20 -14.85 15.21
C ARG A 168 -7.08 -14.84 16.25
N GLY A 169 -5.81 -14.78 15.81
CA GLY A 169 -4.64 -14.71 16.69
C GLY A 169 -4.34 -13.31 17.22
N GLN A 170 -3.19 -13.19 17.88
CA GLN A 170 -2.66 -11.90 18.34
C GLN A 170 -1.88 -11.22 17.21
N LEU A 171 -2.27 -9.99 16.89
CA LEU A 171 -1.69 -9.19 15.81
C LEU A 171 -1.69 -7.72 16.23
N PRO A 172 -0.67 -6.94 15.82
CA PRO A 172 -0.73 -5.49 15.90
C PRO A 172 -1.95 -4.95 15.16
N ALA A 173 -2.52 -3.84 15.64
CA ALA A 173 -3.75 -3.26 15.09
C ALA A 173 -3.64 -2.99 13.57
N LEU A 174 -2.51 -2.45 13.11
CA LEU A 174 -2.27 -2.18 11.69
C LEU A 174 -2.30 -3.46 10.85
N HIS A 175 -1.60 -4.51 11.26
CA HIS A 175 -1.58 -5.80 10.56
C HIS A 175 -2.98 -6.43 10.51
N ARG A 176 -3.72 -6.37 11.63
CA ARG A 176 -5.11 -6.85 11.69
C ARG A 176 -5.99 -6.13 10.69
N ASN A 177 -5.86 -4.81 10.55
CA ASN A 177 -6.63 -4.02 9.59
C ASN A 177 -6.27 -4.40 8.15
N ILE A 178 -4.97 -4.58 7.84
CA ILE A 178 -4.50 -5.02 6.52
C ILE A 178 -5.12 -6.37 6.16
N ILE A 179 -5.01 -7.36 7.05
CA ILE A 179 -5.52 -8.71 6.76
C ILE A 179 -7.06 -8.71 6.66
N THR A 180 -7.75 -7.89 7.46
CA THR A 180 -9.22 -7.76 7.35
C THR A 180 -9.63 -7.18 6.00
N ALA A 181 -8.94 -6.14 5.52
CA ALA A 181 -9.18 -5.58 4.19
C ALA A 181 -8.86 -6.61 3.09
N LEU A 182 -7.78 -7.36 3.25
CA LEU A 182 -7.36 -8.40 2.32
C LEU A 182 -8.39 -9.54 2.25
N ILE A 183 -8.92 -10.00 3.38
CA ILE A 183 -9.99 -11.01 3.43
C ILE A 183 -11.21 -10.53 2.65
N THR A 184 -11.64 -9.27 2.81
CA THR A 184 -12.78 -8.73 2.06
C THR A 184 -12.56 -8.79 0.55
N ILE A 185 -11.35 -8.45 0.09
CA ILE A 185 -10.99 -8.53 -1.33
C ILE A 185 -10.92 -9.99 -1.80
N ASP A 186 -10.26 -10.85 -1.03
CA ASP A 186 -10.06 -12.26 -1.37
C ASP A 186 -11.40 -13.04 -1.38
N VAL A 187 -12.39 -12.67 -0.55
CA VAL A 187 -13.77 -13.21 -0.66
C VAL A 187 -14.38 -12.89 -2.02
N HIS A 188 -14.32 -11.62 -2.43
CA HIS A 188 -14.86 -11.21 -3.72
C HIS A 188 -14.13 -11.88 -4.89
N ALA A 189 -12.80 -11.95 -4.82
CA ALA A 189 -11.97 -12.62 -5.81
C ALA A 189 -12.31 -14.11 -5.92
N ARG A 190 -12.51 -14.79 -4.78
CA ARG A 190 -12.98 -16.18 -4.74
C ARG A 190 -14.36 -16.33 -5.36
N ASP A 191 -15.31 -15.45 -5.03
CA ASP A 191 -16.67 -15.51 -5.56
C ASP A 191 -16.68 -15.43 -7.10
N ILE A 192 -15.83 -14.57 -7.68
CA ILE A 192 -15.63 -14.51 -9.14
C ILE A 192 -15.14 -15.86 -9.67
N VAL A 193 -14.14 -16.48 -9.03
CA VAL A 193 -13.63 -17.80 -9.47
C VAL A 193 -14.72 -18.87 -9.36
N SER A 194 -15.49 -18.89 -8.27
CA SER A 194 -16.62 -19.81 -8.09
C SER A 194 -17.67 -19.66 -9.20
N ASP A 195 -17.97 -18.42 -9.61
CA ASP A 195 -18.88 -18.16 -10.72
C ASP A 195 -18.30 -18.65 -12.06
N LEU A 196 -17.01 -18.44 -12.32
CA LEU A 196 -16.33 -18.97 -13.52
C LEU A 196 -16.40 -20.50 -13.60
N VAL A 197 -16.18 -21.21 -12.48
CA VAL A 197 -16.30 -22.68 -12.39
C VAL A 197 -17.72 -23.12 -12.67
N LYS A 198 -18.70 -22.47 -12.03
CA LYS A 198 -20.12 -22.80 -12.15
C LYS A 198 -20.65 -22.61 -13.57
N GLU A 199 -20.25 -21.52 -14.22
CA GLU A 199 -20.66 -21.20 -15.60
C GLU A 199 -19.83 -21.91 -16.66
N GLN A 200 -18.76 -22.62 -16.27
CA GLN A 200 -17.82 -23.30 -17.17
C GLN A 200 -17.25 -22.33 -18.22
N VAL A 201 -16.83 -21.14 -17.77
CA VAL A 201 -16.33 -20.10 -18.67
C VAL A 201 -14.99 -20.54 -19.27
N ILE A 202 -14.95 -20.55 -20.61
CA ILE A 202 -13.74 -20.76 -21.39
C ILE A 202 -13.44 -19.45 -22.12
N PRO A 203 -12.21 -18.91 -22.04
CA PRO A 203 -11.87 -17.68 -22.74
C PRO A 203 -12.14 -17.80 -24.25
N PRO A 204 -12.78 -16.81 -24.89
CA PRO A 204 -13.09 -16.89 -26.31
C PRO A 204 -11.85 -16.79 -27.22
N PHE A 205 -10.67 -16.42 -26.69
CA PHE A 205 -9.43 -16.28 -27.44
C PHE A 205 -8.21 -16.60 -26.57
N VAL A 206 -7.24 -17.32 -27.15
CA VAL A 206 -5.87 -17.42 -26.63
C VAL A 206 -5.31 -16.00 -26.54
N ILE A 207 -4.98 -15.53 -25.34
CA ILE A 207 -4.29 -14.25 -25.14
C ILE A 207 -2.86 -14.45 -25.62
N ASN A 208 -2.61 -14.19 -26.90
CA ASN A 208 -1.25 -14.06 -27.41
C ASN A 208 -0.65 -12.77 -26.82
N ALA A 209 0.08 -12.90 -25.72
CA ALA A 209 0.91 -11.84 -25.15
C ALA A 209 2.25 -11.72 -25.88
#